data_AF-A0A8I6YUT5-F1
#
_entry.id   AF-A0A8I6YUT5-F1
#
_cell.length_a   1.000
_cell.length_b   1.000
_cell.length_c   1.000
_cell.angle_alpha   90.00
_cell.angle_beta   90.00
_cell.angle_gamma   90.00
#
_symmetry.space_group_name_H-M   'P 1'
#
loop_
_entity.id
_entity.type
_entity.pdbx_description
1 polymer ?
#
loop_
_entity_poly.entity_id
_entity_poly.type
_entity_poly.pdbx_seq_one_letter_code
_entity_poly.pdbx_strand_id
1 'polypeptide(L)'
;MEKNRSDSETAQWVLANTKHCPECRRPIEKNHGCMHMTCSPPCKHQFCWLCLGPWEKHDSGNFYNCNRYNEARAEGNYTEEELRRSQAKASVDRYLHYYERWAAHERSRQKALEDVAALGKDGSQREAVAAAFGVVETELDFLEEAFRQVAECRRMLRWTYAFGYYLDDAAKRDLFEDLQSQADKSLELLHECAEKDRKDLVAEAAGVRGAVADKYLEFRPKLSSLTAVARNHFENMARAFRDGLAEVEVDPAVAARRAAAVPPPLPKDDDDYHRFDDLRM
;
A
#
# COMPACT_ATOMS: atom_id res chain seq x y z
N MET A 1 -12.02 -5.01 -36.83
CA MET A 1 -11.04 -4.12 -36.17
C MET A 1 -11.51 -3.70 -34.78
N GLU A 2 -12.81 -3.42 -34.55
CA GLU A 2 -13.39 -3.14 -33.23
C GLU A 2 -13.09 -4.21 -32.15
N LYS A 3 -13.27 -5.51 -32.48
CA LYS A 3 -13.08 -6.63 -31.53
C LYS A 3 -11.65 -6.75 -30.98
N ASN A 4 -10.63 -6.58 -31.82
CA ASN A 4 -9.23 -6.68 -31.36
C ASN A 4 -8.83 -5.52 -30.44
N ARG A 5 -9.46 -4.35 -30.60
CA ARG A 5 -9.20 -3.19 -29.75
C ARG A 5 -9.88 -3.34 -28.40
N SER A 6 -11.16 -3.76 -28.38
CA SER A 6 -11.89 -4.06 -27.13
C SER A 6 -11.26 -5.20 -26.35
N ASP A 7 -10.76 -6.24 -27.04
CA ASP A 7 -10.10 -7.38 -26.40
C ASP A 7 -8.73 -6.97 -25.84
N SER A 8 -8.01 -6.03 -26.47
CA SER A 8 -6.74 -5.50 -25.93
C SER A 8 -6.95 -4.59 -24.71
N GLU A 9 -7.99 -3.74 -24.73
CA GLU A 9 -8.33 -2.87 -23.61
C GLU A 9 -8.86 -3.70 -22.42
N THR A 10 -9.66 -4.74 -22.70
CA THR A 10 -10.12 -5.70 -21.70
C THR A 10 -8.96 -6.53 -21.14
N ALA A 11 -8.06 -7.02 -21.99
CA ALA A 11 -6.87 -7.77 -21.55
C ALA A 11 -5.92 -6.90 -20.72
N GLN A 12 -5.73 -5.64 -21.09
CA GLN A 12 -4.90 -4.70 -20.36
C GLN A 12 -5.53 -4.33 -19.00
N TRP A 13 -6.86 -4.19 -18.93
CA TRP A 13 -7.57 -4.03 -17.67
C TRP A 13 -7.42 -5.25 -16.76
N VAL A 14 -7.57 -6.47 -17.32
CA VAL A 14 -7.38 -7.72 -16.58
C VAL A 14 -5.94 -7.81 -16.06
N LEU A 15 -4.93 -7.54 -16.88
CA LEU A 15 -3.52 -7.53 -16.46
C LEU A 15 -3.23 -6.49 -15.37
N ALA A 16 -3.91 -5.34 -15.41
CA ALA A 16 -3.71 -4.26 -14.44
C ALA A 16 -4.40 -4.49 -13.09
N ASN A 17 -5.52 -5.24 -13.07
CA ASN A 17 -6.38 -5.40 -11.89
C ASN A 17 -6.44 -6.83 -11.33
N THR A 18 -5.82 -7.78 -12.01
CA THR A 18 -5.76 -9.18 -11.56
C THR A 18 -4.33 -9.65 -11.32
N LYS A 19 -4.15 -10.44 -10.27
CA LYS A 19 -2.92 -11.22 -10.02
C LYS A 19 -3.29 -12.68 -9.82
N HIS A 20 -2.34 -13.58 -10.03
CA HIS A 20 -2.57 -15.01 -9.82
C HIS A 20 -2.22 -15.37 -8.39
N CYS A 21 -3.03 -16.24 -7.77
CA CYS A 21 -2.70 -16.83 -6.48
C CYS A 21 -1.32 -17.51 -6.55
N PRO A 22 -0.40 -17.25 -5.60
CA PRO A 22 0.93 -17.86 -5.62
C PRO A 22 0.89 -19.38 -5.45
N GLU A 23 -0.14 -19.90 -4.77
CA GLU A 23 -0.29 -21.34 -4.47
C GLU A 23 -1.01 -22.09 -5.61
N CYS A 24 -2.23 -21.67 -5.95
CA CYS A 24 -3.08 -22.42 -6.90
C CYS A 24 -3.18 -21.80 -8.30
N ARG A 25 -2.51 -20.67 -8.53
CA ARG A 25 -2.49 -19.94 -9.81
C ARG A 25 -3.86 -19.46 -10.31
N ARG A 26 -4.93 -19.55 -9.52
CA ARG A 26 -6.24 -18.96 -9.88
C ARG A 26 -6.10 -17.44 -10.02
N PRO A 27 -6.66 -16.81 -11.08
CA PRO A 27 -6.70 -15.35 -11.18
C PRO A 27 -7.58 -14.76 -10.06
N ILE A 28 -7.09 -13.68 -9.45
CA ILE A 28 -7.72 -12.96 -8.35
C ILE A 28 -7.77 -11.49 -8.76
N GLU A 29 -8.96 -10.91 -8.75
CA GLU A 29 -9.17 -9.46 -8.86
C GLU A 29 -9.05 -8.81 -7.48
N LYS A 30 -8.39 -7.66 -7.39
CA LYS A 30 -8.36 -6.88 -6.13
C LYS A 30 -9.64 -6.05 -5.99
N ASN A 31 -10.62 -6.61 -5.31
CA ASN A 31 -11.88 -5.95 -4.97
C ASN A 31 -11.93 -5.36 -3.54
N HIS A 32 -10.85 -5.53 -2.78
CA HIS A 32 -10.72 -5.10 -1.39
C HIS A 32 -9.59 -4.07 -1.24
N GLY A 33 -9.67 -3.27 -0.20
CA GLY A 33 -8.69 -2.23 0.11
C GLY A 33 -7.39 -2.82 0.67
N CYS A 34 -7.49 -3.70 1.66
CA CYS A 34 -6.37 -4.31 2.37
C CYS A 34 -5.40 -5.08 1.44
N MET A 35 -4.11 -5.12 1.77
CA MET A 35 -3.11 -5.88 1.01
C MET A 35 -3.02 -7.34 1.46
N HIS A 36 -3.59 -7.69 2.61
CA HIS A 36 -3.76 -9.08 3.03
C HIS A 36 -4.86 -9.75 2.21
N MET A 37 -4.51 -10.67 1.33
CA MET A 37 -5.44 -11.39 0.48
C MET A 37 -5.59 -12.84 0.91
N THR A 38 -6.81 -13.35 0.88
CA THR A 38 -7.12 -14.77 1.12
C THR A 38 -7.71 -15.36 -0.16
N CYS A 39 -7.07 -16.39 -0.72
CA CYS A 39 -7.59 -17.07 -1.91
C CYS A 39 -8.93 -17.74 -1.61
N SER A 40 -9.88 -17.66 -2.55
CA SER A 40 -11.18 -18.31 -2.45
C SER A 40 -11.06 -19.84 -2.29
N PRO A 41 -12.04 -20.50 -1.63
CA PRO A 41 -12.06 -21.96 -1.53
C PRO A 41 -11.95 -22.64 -2.91
N PRO A 42 -11.34 -23.84 -2.98
CA PRO A 42 -10.82 -24.63 -1.85
C PRO A 42 -9.41 -24.23 -1.37
N CYS A 43 -8.73 -23.26 -2.00
CA CYS A 43 -7.31 -22.99 -1.75
C CYS A 43 -7.02 -22.32 -0.40
N LYS A 44 -7.74 -21.25 -0.04
CA LYS A 44 -7.61 -20.54 1.26
C LYS A 44 -6.22 -19.99 1.62
N HIS A 45 -5.24 -20.05 0.71
CA HIS A 45 -3.90 -19.48 0.93
C HIS A 45 -3.96 -17.97 1.18
N GLN A 46 -3.26 -17.51 2.20
CA GLN A 46 -3.15 -16.10 2.60
C GLN A 46 -1.81 -15.51 2.14
N PHE A 47 -1.86 -14.39 1.43
CA PHE A 47 -0.67 -13.78 0.82
C PHE A 47 -0.78 -12.26 0.76
N CYS A 48 0.35 -11.59 0.59
CA CYS A 48 0.41 -10.15 0.38
C CYS A 48 0.21 -9.81 -1.10
N TRP A 49 -0.70 -8.88 -1.40
CA TRP A 49 -0.98 -8.45 -2.76
C TRP A 49 0.22 -7.80 -3.47
N LEU A 50 1.13 -7.16 -2.71
CA LEU A 50 2.30 -6.48 -3.28
C LEU A 50 3.34 -7.50 -3.74
N CYS A 51 3.89 -8.28 -2.81
CA CYS A 51 5.00 -9.19 -3.08
C CYS A 51 4.61 -10.62 -3.47
N LEU A 52 3.32 -10.99 -3.34
CA LEU A 52 2.80 -12.36 -3.52
C LEU A 52 3.41 -13.39 -2.56
N GLY A 53 4.10 -12.95 -1.52
CA GLY A 53 4.64 -13.80 -0.46
C GLY A 53 3.58 -14.20 0.57
N PRO A 54 3.81 -15.29 1.33
CA PRO A 54 2.91 -15.73 2.39
C PRO A 54 2.67 -14.64 3.44
N TRP A 55 1.41 -14.49 3.87
CA TRP A 55 1.06 -13.44 4.85
C TRP A 55 1.69 -13.67 6.23
N GLU A 56 1.81 -14.92 6.68
CA GLU A 56 2.45 -15.28 7.96
C GLU A 56 3.86 -14.69 8.15
N LYS A 57 4.62 -14.54 7.06
CA LYS A 57 5.95 -13.93 7.11
C LYS A 57 5.90 -12.45 7.44
N HIS A 58 4.80 -11.77 7.10
CA HIS A 58 4.58 -10.35 7.39
C HIS A 58 4.27 -10.15 8.89
N ASP A 59 3.55 -11.06 9.53
CA ASP A 59 3.29 -10.98 10.98
C ASP A 59 4.56 -11.10 11.83
N SER A 60 5.48 -11.98 11.41
CA SER A 60 6.74 -12.30 12.10
C SER A 60 7.88 -11.29 11.87
N GLY A 61 7.62 -10.13 11.26
CA GLY A 61 8.59 -9.05 11.11
C GLY A 61 9.20 -8.90 9.71
N ASN A 62 8.78 -9.71 8.72
CA ASN A 62 9.31 -9.58 7.34
C ASN A 62 8.58 -8.53 6.48
N PHE A 63 7.73 -7.65 7.05
CA PHE A 63 7.27 -6.45 6.32
C PHE A 63 8.47 -5.64 5.78
N TYR A 64 9.57 -5.63 6.52
CA TYR A 64 10.84 -5.01 6.12
C TYR A 64 11.32 -5.53 4.76
N ASN A 65 11.25 -6.85 4.54
CA ASN A 65 11.65 -7.49 3.29
C ASN A 65 10.62 -7.31 2.16
N CYS A 66 9.36 -7.00 2.48
CA CYS A 66 8.33 -6.70 1.49
C CYS A 66 8.53 -5.31 0.87
N ASN A 67 8.99 -4.34 1.66
CA ASN A 67 9.07 -2.94 1.23
C ASN A 67 10.43 -2.61 0.60
N ARG A 68 11.51 -3.26 1.07
CA ARG A 68 12.87 -3.11 0.55
C ARG A 68 13.01 -3.67 -0.87
N TYR A 69 13.69 -2.93 -1.74
CA TYR A 69 14.15 -3.48 -3.02
C TYR A 69 15.46 -4.23 -2.80
N ASN A 70 15.46 -5.55 -3.03
CA ASN A 70 16.67 -6.37 -2.91
C ASN A 70 17.43 -6.36 -4.23
N GLU A 71 18.54 -5.61 -4.27
CA GLU A 71 19.52 -5.66 -5.34
C GLU A 71 20.28 -6.99 -5.27
N ALA A 72 19.72 -8.07 -5.80
CA ALA A 72 20.50 -9.29 -6.02
C ALA A 72 21.60 -8.98 -7.05
N ARG A 73 22.83 -8.76 -6.60
CA ARG A 73 23.98 -8.69 -7.49
C ARG A 73 24.21 -10.08 -8.06
N ALA A 74 24.16 -10.16 -9.38
CA ALA A 74 24.56 -11.36 -10.08
C ALA A 74 26.09 -11.50 -9.91
N GLU A 75 26.52 -12.47 -9.09
CA GLU A 75 27.93 -12.82 -8.93
C GLU A 75 28.35 -13.69 -10.13
N GLY A 76 29.34 -13.25 -10.91
CA GLY A 76 29.81 -13.97 -12.09
C GLY A 76 30.67 -13.13 -13.03
N ASN A 77 31.38 -13.79 -13.95
CA ASN A 77 32.09 -13.14 -15.04
C ASN A 77 31.10 -12.84 -16.17
N TYR A 78 30.77 -11.56 -16.36
CA TYR A 78 29.89 -11.08 -17.44
C TYR A 78 30.72 -10.39 -18.52
N THR A 79 30.30 -10.52 -19.77
CA THR A 79 30.74 -9.64 -20.85
C THR A 79 30.21 -8.21 -20.64
N GLU A 80 30.83 -7.21 -21.27
CA GLU A 80 30.40 -5.81 -21.14
C GLU A 80 28.95 -5.60 -21.62
N GLU A 81 28.51 -6.31 -22.65
CA GLU A 81 27.14 -6.26 -23.16
C GLU A 81 26.14 -6.90 -22.18
N GLU A 82 26.50 -8.04 -21.58
CA GLU A 82 25.69 -8.69 -20.53
C GLU A 82 25.58 -7.81 -19.27
N LEU A 83 26.67 -7.12 -18.90
CA LEU A 83 26.67 -6.18 -17.78
C LEU A 83 25.74 -5.00 -18.06
N ARG A 84 25.80 -4.39 -19.25
CA ARG A 84 24.90 -3.29 -19.63
C ARG A 84 23.44 -3.72 -19.66
N ARG A 85 23.13 -4.90 -20.22
CA ARG A 85 21.76 -5.46 -20.22
C ARG A 85 21.27 -5.77 -18.80
N SER A 86 22.13 -6.31 -17.95
CA SER A 86 21.84 -6.57 -16.53
C SER A 86 21.59 -5.28 -15.76
N GLN A 87 22.41 -4.24 -15.96
CA GLN A 87 22.23 -2.92 -15.35
C GLN A 87 20.93 -2.24 -15.82
N ALA A 88 20.65 -2.27 -17.12
CA ALA A 88 19.40 -1.74 -17.67
C ALA A 88 18.19 -2.47 -17.06
N LYS A 89 18.22 -3.80 -16.99
CA LYS A 89 17.18 -4.60 -16.34
C LYS A 89 17.03 -4.25 -14.86
N ALA A 90 18.12 -4.16 -14.10
CA ALA A 90 18.09 -3.79 -12.68
C ALA A 90 17.49 -2.39 -12.46
N SER A 91 17.78 -1.43 -13.33
CA SER A 91 17.19 -0.09 -13.25
C SER A 91 15.67 -0.09 -13.49
N VAL A 92 15.20 -0.92 -14.43
CA VAL A 92 13.77 -1.12 -14.71
C VAL A 92 13.08 -1.85 -13.56
N ASP A 93 13.67 -2.94 -13.06
CA ASP A 93 13.13 -3.73 -11.96
C ASP A 93 13.00 -2.87 -10.69
N ARG A 94 14.00 -2.03 -10.41
CA ARG A 94 13.93 -1.06 -9.31
C ARG A 94 12.77 -0.08 -9.50
N TYR A 95 12.66 0.54 -10.67
CA TYR A 95 11.54 1.45 -10.96
C TYR A 95 10.17 0.77 -10.77
N LEU A 96 10.00 -0.43 -11.33
CA LEU A 96 8.76 -1.20 -11.22
C LEU A 96 8.42 -1.52 -9.76
N HIS A 97 9.41 -1.91 -8.94
CA HIS A 97 9.21 -2.19 -7.52
C HIS A 97 8.57 -1.01 -6.77
N TYR A 98 9.11 0.20 -6.96
CA TYR A 98 8.61 1.40 -6.29
C TYR A 98 7.28 1.89 -6.90
N TYR A 99 7.17 1.86 -8.24
CA TYR A 99 5.96 2.30 -8.94
C TYR A 99 4.74 1.42 -8.61
N GLU A 100 4.91 0.09 -8.57
CA GLU A 100 3.81 -0.82 -8.25
C GLU A 100 3.24 -0.58 -6.85
N ARG A 101 4.12 -0.33 -5.87
CA ARG A 101 3.71 -0.03 -4.47
C ARG A 101 3.05 1.33 -4.37
N TRP A 102 3.62 2.35 -5.02
CA TRP A 102 3.00 3.67 -5.15
C TRP A 102 1.58 3.57 -5.73
N ALA A 103 1.41 2.84 -6.83
CA ALA A 103 0.12 2.71 -7.51
C ALA A 103 -0.87 1.87 -6.70
N ALA A 104 -0.38 0.82 -6.03
CA ALA A 104 -1.22 -0.03 -5.18
C ALA A 104 -1.74 0.72 -3.95
N HIS A 105 -0.93 1.57 -3.32
CA HIS A 105 -1.39 2.42 -2.22
C HIS A 105 -2.42 3.46 -2.69
N GLU A 106 -2.27 4.02 -3.88
CA GLU A 106 -3.29 4.92 -4.47
C GLU A 106 -4.61 4.20 -4.68
N ARG A 107 -4.60 3.01 -5.31
CA ARG A 107 -5.83 2.21 -5.49
C ARG A 107 -6.45 1.81 -4.16
N SER A 108 -5.64 1.39 -3.18
CA SER A 108 -6.15 1.07 -1.85
C SER A 108 -6.70 2.30 -1.11
N ARG A 109 -6.15 3.50 -1.37
CA ARG A 109 -6.68 4.75 -0.82
C ARG A 109 -8.07 5.03 -1.39
N GLN A 110 -8.23 4.91 -2.71
CA GLN A 110 -9.53 5.11 -3.36
C GLN A 110 -10.58 4.18 -2.77
N LYS A 111 -10.22 2.91 -2.55
CA LYS A 111 -11.12 1.96 -1.90
C LYS A 111 -11.50 2.37 -0.47
N ALA A 112 -10.53 2.82 0.33
CA ALA A 112 -10.82 3.33 1.67
C ALA A 112 -11.73 4.57 1.65
N LEU A 113 -11.59 5.45 0.65
CA LEU A 113 -12.47 6.62 0.48
C LEU A 113 -13.90 6.20 0.07
N GLU A 114 -14.05 5.16 -0.75
CA GLU A 114 -15.37 4.56 -1.02
C GLU A 114 -16.00 4.01 0.26
N ASP A 115 -15.22 3.33 1.11
CA ASP A 115 -15.70 2.83 2.40
C ASP A 115 -16.07 3.97 3.36
N VAL A 116 -15.31 5.09 3.38
CA VAL A 116 -15.71 6.32 4.10
C VAL A 116 -17.06 6.82 3.60
N ALA A 117 -17.27 6.90 2.29
CA ALA A 117 -18.54 7.36 1.72
C ALA A 117 -19.70 6.39 2.03
N ALA A 118 -19.46 5.08 1.96
CA ALA A 118 -20.46 4.05 2.20
C ALA A 118 -20.88 3.95 3.68
N LEU A 119 -19.97 4.29 4.61
CA LEU A 119 -20.18 4.22 6.06
C LEU A 119 -20.40 5.59 6.72
N GLY A 120 -20.27 6.68 5.97
CA GLY A 120 -20.54 8.04 6.43
C GLY A 120 -22.03 8.25 6.77
N LYS A 121 -22.38 9.41 7.29
CA LYS A 121 -23.74 9.71 7.81
C LYS A 121 -24.87 9.43 6.82
N ASP A 122 -24.65 9.71 5.53
CA ASP A 122 -25.60 9.46 4.45
C ASP A 122 -25.24 8.20 3.63
N GLY A 123 -24.37 7.35 4.18
CA GLY A 123 -23.77 6.20 3.52
C GLY A 123 -24.71 5.01 3.46
N SER A 124 -24.77 4.36 2.29
CA SER A 124 -25.69 3.26 2.01
C SER A 124 -25.51 2.00 2.87
N GLN A 125 -24.35 1.83 3.53
CA GLN A 125 -24.07 0.66 4.37
C GLN A 125 -24.28 0.94 5.86
N ARG A 126 -24.43 2.21 6.28
CA ARG A 126 -24.38 2.58 7.70
C ARG A 126 -25.51 1.96 8.52
N GLU A 127 -26.75 2.04 8.03
CA GLU A 127 -27.92 1.46 8.69
C GLU A 127 -27.78 -0.07 8.87
N ALA A 128 -27.38 -0.78 7.81
CA ALA A 128 -27.22 -2.23 7.84
C ALA A 128 -26.13 -2.68 8.84
N VAL A 129 -25.02 -1.95 8.90
CA VAL A 129 -23.94 -2.22 9.86
C VAL A 129 -24.40 -1.93 11.29
N ALA A 130 -25.12 -0.83 11.52
CA ALA A 130 -25.66 -0.49 12.84
C ALA A 130 -26.67 -1.55 13.32
N ALA A 131 -27.54 -2.01 12.42
CA ALA A 131 -28.49 -3.08 12.70
C ALA A 131 -27.77 -4.39 13.04
N ALA A 132 -26.76 -4.80 12.28
CA ALA A 132 -25.98 -6.01 12.57
C ALA A 132 -25.35 -5.97 13.97
N PHE A 133 -24.74 -4.84 14.34
CA PHE A 133 -24.16 -4.66 15.67
C PHE A 133 -25.18 -4.40 16.78
N GLY A 134 -26.44 -4.09 16.44
CA GLY A 134 -27.49 -3.80 17.43
C GLY A 134 -27.35 -2.41 18.07
N VAL A 135 -26.65 -1.48 17.42
CA VAL A 135 -26.37 -0.13 17.93
C VAL A 135 -27.10 0.93 17.11
N VAL A 136 -27.08 2.18 17.58
CA VAL A 136 -27.56 3.32 16.79
C VAL A 136 -26.48 3.79 15.81
N GLU A 137 -26.89 4.37 14.69
CA GLU A 137 -25.94 4.79 13.64
C GLU A 137 -24.86 5.74 14.15
N THR A 138 -25.15 6.64 15.08
CA THR A 138 -24.15 7.58 15.63
C THR A 138 -23.02 6.89 16.39
N GLU A 139 -23.20 5.65 16.83
CA GLU A 139 -22.12 4.88 17.46
C GLU A 139 -21.07 4.38 16.45
N LEU A 140 -21.30 4.49 15.14
CA LEU A 140 -20.40 4.04 14.09
C LEU A 140 -19.36 5.08 13.64
N ASP A 141 -19.28 6.25 14.27
CA ASP A 141 -18.32 7.30 13.88
C ASP A 141 -16.86 6.82 13.92
N PHE A 142 -16.53 5.88 14.81
CA PHE A 142 -15.20 5.27 14.90
C PHE A 142 -14.81 4.48 13.64
N LEU A 143 -15.77 3.88 12.93
CA LEU A 143 -15.51 3.18 11.67
C LEU A 143 -15.11 4.15 10.57
N GLU A 144 -15.86 5.24 10.47
CA GLU A 144 -15.58 6.30 9.50
C GLU A 144 -14.22 6.95 9.79
N GLU A 145 -13.89 7.20 11.07
CA GLU A 145 -12.58 7.67 11.49
C GLU A 145 -11.46 6.68 11.11
N ALA A 146 -11.66 5.39 11.35
CA ALA A 146 -10.69 4.35 10.99
C ALA A 146 -10.39 4.35 9.48
N PHE A 147 -11.42 4.38 8.62
CA PHE A 147 -11.21 4.41 7.17
C PHE A 147 -10.59 5.73 6.67
N ARG A 148 -10.92 6.88 7.27
CA ARG A 148 -10.21 8.14 7.00
C ARG A 148 -8.74 8.04 7.35
N GLN A 149 -8.41 7.44 8.51
CA GLN A 149 -7.04 7.21 8.91
C GLN A 149 -6.31 6.28 7.93
N VAL A 150 -6.97 5.19 7.49
CA VAL A 150 -6.44 4.32 6.43
C VAL A 150 -6.14 5.12 5.16
N ALA A 151 -7.08 5.94 4.69
CA ALA A 151 -6.90 6.73 3.47
C ALA A 151 -5.72 7.71 3.55
N GLU A 152 -5.53 8.39 4.69
CA GLU A 152 -4.38 9.29 4.89
C GLU A 152 -3.06 8.52 5.02
N CYS A 153 -3.06 7.39 5.73
CA CYS A 153 -1.88 6.53 5.80
C CYS A 153 -1.47 6.02 4.40
N ARG A 154 -2.43 5.59 3.57
CA ARG A 154 -2.16 5.17 2.17
C ARG A 154 -1.60 6.31 1.33
N ARG A 155 -2.15 7.51 1.47
CA ARG A 155 -1.62 8.72 0.81
C ARG A 155 -0.16 8.95 1.18
N MET A 156 0.19 8.85 2.47
CA MET A 156 1.57 9.06 2.91
C MET A 156 2.49 7.96 2.38
N LEU A 157 2.10 6.68 2.46
CA LEU A 157 2.90 5.57 1.93
C LEU A 157 3.18 5.70 0.43
N ARG A 158 2.19 6.11 -0.36
CA ARG A 158 2.40 6.40 -1.78
C ARG A 158 3.60 7.34 -1.98
N TRP A 159 3.67 8.42 -1.21
CA TRP A 159 4.78 9.36 -1.30
C TRP A 159 6.08 8.85 -0.67
N THR A 160 6.02 7.95 0.32
CA THR A 160 7.22 7.34 0.89
C THR A 160 7.92 6.46 -0.14
N TYR A 161 7.20 5.72 -0.99
CA TYR A 161 7.83 4.97 -2.10
C TYR A 161 8.45 5.88 -3.16
N ALA A 162 7.83 7.02 -3.48
CA ALA A 162 8.46 8.00 -4.36
C ALA A 162 9.75 8.56 -3.74
N PHE A 163 9.73 8.88 -2.45
CA PHE A 163 10.89 9.36 -1.71
C PHE A 163 12.02 8.30 -1.65
N GLY A 164 11.69 7.06 -1.27
CA GLY A 164 12.65 5.96 -1.18
C GLY A 164 13.34 5.63 -2.51
N TYR A 165 12.63 5.80 -3.65
CA TYR A 165 13.24 5.64 -4.97
C TYR A 165 14.39 6.63 -5.23
N TYR A 166 14.32 7.85 -4.71
CA TYR A 166 15.37 8.87 -4.87
C TYR A 166 16.32 8.97 -3.67
N LEU A 167 16.14 8.11 -2.65
CA LEU A 167 16.98 8.14 -1.45
C LEU A 167 18.28 7.36 -1.67
N ASP A 168 19.36 8.09 -1.95
CA ASP A 168 20.66 7.50 -2.25
C ASP A 168 21.54 7.23 -1.02
N ASP A 169 21.30 7.95 0.08
CA ASP A 169 22.02 7.78 1.34
C ASP A 169 21.65 6.45 2.00
N ALA A 170 22.63 5.55 2.15
CA ALA A 170 22.41 4.19 2.64
C ALA A 170 22.00 4.16 4.12
N ALA A 171 22.59 5.02 4.96
CA ALA A 171 22.30 5.03 6.39
C ALA A 171 20.91 5.62 6.64
N LYS A 172 20.55 6.69 5.92
CA LYS A 172 19.19 7.24 5.95
C LYS A 172 18.17 6.27 5.38
N ARG A 173 18.56 5.45 4.39
CA ARG A 173 17.70 4.42 3.80
C ARG A 173 17.33 3.34 4.80
N ASP A 174 18.26 2.84 5.58
CA ASP A 174 17.96 1.79 6.57
C ASP A 174 16.94 2.31 7.62
N LEU A 175 17.13 3.51 8.18
CA LEU A 175 16.15 4.13 9.09
C LEU A 175 14.81 4.38 8.41
N PHE A 176 14.83 4.88 7.17
CA PHE A 176 13.61 5.10 6.39
C PHE A 176 12.82 3.80 6.16
N GLU A 177 13.50 2.71 5.79
CA GLU A 177 12.88 1.40 5.55
C GLU A 177 12.29 0.81 6.84
N ASP A 178 12.95 0.99 7.98
CA ASP A 178 12.42 0.58 9.29
C ASP A 178 11.14 1.34 9.67
N LEU A 179 11.15 2.68 9.53
CA LEU A 179 9.99 3.53 9.80
C LEU A 179 8.83 3.20 8.85
N GLN A 180 9.12 3.05 7.56
CA GLN A 180 8.13 2.68 6.55
C GLN A 180 7.55 1.29 6.84
N SER A 181 8.36 0.31 7.22
CA SER A 181 7.91 -1.05 7.54
C SER A 181 6.99 -1.08 8.76
N GLN A 182 7.28 -0.32 9.81
CA GLN A 182 6.42 -0.26 11.01
C GLN A 182 5.08 0.42 10.69
N ALA A 183 5.13 1.53 9.95
CA ALA A 183 3.94 2.23 9.49
C ALA A 183 3.06 1.32 8.63
N ASP A 184 3.61 0.64 7.63
CA ASP A 184 2.86 -0.23 6.72
C ASP A 184 2.23 -1.42 7.47
N LYS A 185 2.97 -2.07 8.38
CA LYS A 185 2.42 -3.15 9.23
C LYS A 185 1.21 -2.66 10.04
N SER A 186 1.34 -1.51 10.71
CA SER A 186 0.24 -0.96 11.51
C SER A 186 -0.98 -0.60 10.66
N LEU A 187 -0.76 -0.12 9.43
CA LEU A 187 -1.82 0.20 8.48
C LEU A 187 -2.55 -1.05 7.99
N GLU A 188 -1.83 -2.13 7.66
CA GLU A 188 -2.50 -3.36 7.20
C GLU A 188 -3.35 -4.00 8.29
N LEU A 189 -2.89 -4.00 9.54
CA LEU A 189 -3.69 -4.48 10.68
C LEU A 189 -4.96 -3.64 10.89
N LEU A 190 -4.84 -2.31 10.80
CA LEU A 190 -5.98 -1.40 10.85
C LEU A 190 -6.96 -1.68 9.71
N HIS A 191 -6.46 -1.74 8.48
CA HIS A 191 -7.31 -1.89 7.29
C HIS A 191 -8.00 -3.25 7.27
N GLU A 192 -7.30 -4.32 7.65
CA GLU A 192 -7.87 -5.66 7.81
C GLU A 192 -9.00 -5.66 8.84
N CYS A 193 -8.79 -5.07 10.01
CA CYS A 193 -9.84 -5.01 11.04
C CYS A 193 -11.06 -4.20 10.56
N ALA A 194 -10.84 -3.03 9.95
CA ALA A 194 -11.92 -2.17 9.45
C ALA A 194 -12.71 -2.82 8.31
N GLU A 195 -12.03 -3.56 7.44
CA GLU A 195 -12.62 -4.13 6.23
C GLU A 195 -13.13 -5.56 6.45
N LYS A 196 -12.25 -6.49 6.80
CA LYS A 196 -12.56 -7.92 6.83
C LYS A 196 -13.27 -8.33 8.11
N ASP A 197 -12.70 -8.04 9.29
CA ASP A 197 -13.32 -8.42 10.57
C ASP A 197 -14.75 -7.86 10.64
N ARG A 198 -14.95 -6.60 10.22
CA ARG A 198 -16.28 -6.00 10.10
C ARG A 198 -17.20 -6.77 9.16
N LYS A 199 -16.75 -7.07 7.93
CA LYS A 199 -17.56 -7.78 6.93
C LYS A 199 -17.95 -9.18 7.43
N ASP A 200 -17.05 -9.87 8.11
CA ASP A 200 -17.30 -11.18 8.70
C ASP A 200 -18.35 -11.11 9.81
N LEU A 201 -18.26 -10.10 10.71
CA LEU A 201 -19.26 -9.88 11.75
C LEU A 201 -20.65 -9.52 11.16
N VAL A 202 -20.69 -8.69 10.12
CA VAL A 202 -21.95 -8.34 9.44
C VAL A 202 -22.53 -9.55 8.72
N ALA A 203 -21.70 -10.39 8.11
CA ALA A 203 -22.15 -11.63 7.48
C ALA A 203 -22.67 -12.65 8.50
N GLU A 204 -21.98 -12.78 9.64
CA GLU A 204 -22.40 -13.65 10.75
C GLU A 204 -23.74 -13.21 11.36
N ALA A 205 -23.99 -11.90 11.43
CA ALA A 205 -25.29 -11.40 11.89
C ALA A 205 -26.45 -11.93 11.03
N ALA A 206 -26.19 -12.33 9.78
CA ALA A 206 -27.17 -12.92 8.85
C ALA A 206 -28.47 -12.09 8.74
N GLY A 207 -28.36 -10.76 8.87
CA GLY A 207 -29.50 -9.83 8.85
C GLY A 207 -30.32 -9.78 10.15
N VAL A 208 -29.95 -10.55 11.17
CA VAL A 208 -30.58 -10.52 12.50
C VAL A 208 -30.00 -9.36 13.31
N ARG A 209 -30.86 -8.42 13.69
CA ARG A 209 -30.46 -7.23 14.44
C ARG A 209 -29.81 -7.60 15.78
N GLY A 210 -28.62 -7.08 16.03
CA GLY A 210 -27.89 -7.28 17.29
C GLY A 210 -27.34 -8.69 17.50
N ALA A 211 -27.35 -9.57 16.48
CA ALA A 211 -26.85 -10.94 16.61
C ALA A 211 -25.35 -11.04 16.98
N VAL A 212 -24.60 -9.97 16.73
CA VAL A 212 -23.15 -9.87 17.05
C VAL A 212 -22.85 -8.75 18.05
N ALA A 213 -23.84 -8.33 18.86
CA ALA A 213 -23.66 -7.24 19.84
C ALA A 213 -22.52 -7.51 20.84
N ASP A 214 -22.37 -8.74 21.32
CA ASP A 214 -21.28 -9.10 22.23
C ASP A 214 -19.91 -8.98 21.55
N LYS A 215 -19.80 -9.40 20.29
CA LYS A 215 -18.56 -9.30 19.50
C LYS A 215 -18.23 -7.85 19.14
N TYR A 216 -19.25 -7.02 18.97
CA TYR A 216 -19.08 -5.58 18.76
C TYR A 216 -18.33 -4.91 19.93
N LEU A 217 -18.57 -5.37 21.18
CA LEU A 217 -17.89 -4.84 22.37
C LEU A 217 -16.37 -5.09 22.36
N GLU A 218 -15.91 -6.13 21.69
CA GLU A 218 -14.48 -6.40 21.47
C GLU A 218 -13.95 -5.68 20.22
N PHE A 219 -14.74 -5.67 19.15
CA PHE A 219 -14.39 -5.08 17.86
C PHE A 219 -14.13 -3.57 17.96
N ARG A 220 -15.02 -2.81 18.59
CA ARG A 220 -14.92 -1.35 18.70
C ARG A 220 -13.61 -0.87 19.36
N PRO A 221 -13.24 -1.34 20.57
CA PRO A 221 -11.99 -0.91 21.20
C PRO A 221 -10.76 -1.42 20.44
N LYS A 222 -10.80 -2.62 19.85
CA LYS A 222 -9.72 -3.14 18.99
C LYS A 222 -9.46 -2.20 17.82
N LEU A 223 -10.51 -1.83 17.06
CA LEU A 223 -10.36 -0.96 15.90
C LEU A 223 -9.89 0.45 16.29
N SER A 224 -10.42 1.00 17.38
CA SER A 224 -10.02 2.31 17.88
C SER A 224 -8.54 2.33 18.29
N SER A 225 -8.08 1.27 18.96
CA SER A 225 -6.67 1.09 19.34
C SER A 225 -5.76 1.00 18.10
N LEU A 226 -6.11 0.18 17.12
CA LEU A 226 -5.36 0.07 15.86
C LEU A 226 -5.31 1.41 15.10
N THR A 227 -6.39 2.18 15.13
CA THR A 227 -6.47 3.52 14.52
C THR A 227 -5.44 4.46 15.15
N ALA A 228 -5.39 4.49 16.49
CA ALA A 228 -4.42 5.30 17.22
C ALA A 228 -2.97 4.83 16.99
N VAL A 229 -2.73 3.52 17.01
CA VAL A 229 -1.40 2.94 16.75
C VAL A 229 -0.90 3.28 15.35
N ALA A 230 -1.74 3.16 14.32
CA ALA A 230 -1.38 3.54 12.96
C ALA A 230 -1.08 5.04 12.89
N ARG A 231 -1.95 5.90 13.44
CA ARG A 231 -1.71 7.35 13.49
C ARG A 231 -0.34 7.69 14.07
N ASN A 232 0.02 7.10 15.22
CA ASN A 232 1.29 7.37 15.88
C ASN A 232 2.51 6.98 15.02
N HIS A 233 2.50 5.81 14.37
CA HIS A 233 3.62 5.42 13.50
C HIS A 233 3.77 6.37 12.31
N PHE A 234 2.66 6.80 11.71
CA PHE A 234 2.68 7.74 10.58
C PHE A 234 3.09 9.15 11.00
N GLU A 235 2.69 9.62 12.18
CA GLU A 235 3.14 10.89 12.74
C GLU A 235 4.65 10.90 13.04
N ASN A 236 5.17 9.79 13.59
CA ASN A 236 6.60 9.61 13.83
C ASN A 236 7.38 9.60 12.50
N MET A 237 6.92 8.85 11.50
CA MET A 237 7.53 8.83 10.16
C MET A 237 7.51 10.22 9.51
N ALA A 238 6.38 10.94 9.59
CA ALA A 238 6.28 12.31 9.06
C ALA A 238 7.22 13.30 9.79
N ARG A 239 7.41 13.15 11.10
CA ARG A 239 8.39 13.94 11.86
C ARG A 239 9.81 13.65 11.38
N ALA A 240 10.20 12.38 11.32
CA ALA A 240 11.52 11.97 10.84
C ALA A 240 11.84 12.50 9.43
N PHE A 241 10.84 12.56 8.54
CA PHE A 241 11.02 13.08 7.19
C PHE A 241 11.17 14.60 7.16
N ARG A 242 10.39 15.34 7.97
CA ARG A 242 10.55 16.79 8.10
C ARG A 242 11.92 17.18 8.64
N ASP A 243 12.45 16.36 9.54
CA ASP A 243 13.76 16.58 10.16
C ASP A 243 14.91 16.03 9.28
N GLY A 244 14.62 15.60 8.04
CA GLY A 244 15.63 15.16 7.09
C GLY A 244 16.36 13.87 7.48
N LEU A 245 15.73 13.04 8.33
CA LEU A 245 16.32 11.84 8.93
C LEU A 245 17.61 12.18 9.72
N ALA A 246 17.62 13.30 10.44
CA ALA A 246 18.77 13.81 11.19
C ALA A 246 19.27 12.88 12.30
N GLU A 247 18.48 11.89 12.71
CA GLU A 247 18.89 10.81 13.63
C GLU A 247 20.09 10.00 13.08
N VAL A 248 20.32 10.09 11.77
CA VAL A 248 21.44 9.47 11.07
C VAL A 248 22.38 10.59 10.57
N GLU A 249 23.15 11.21 11.47
CA GLU A 249 24.25 12.08 11.03
C GLU A 249 25.32 11.23 10.31
N VAL A 250 25.66 11.61 9.07
CA VAL A 250 26.69 10.94 8.26
C VAL A 250 27.84 11.91 7.98
N ASP A 251 29.08 11.40 8.07
CA ASP A 251 30.32 12.14 7.82
C ASP A 251 30.28 12.90 6.46
N PRO A 252 30.47 14.24 6.45
CA PRO A 252 30.47 15.07 5.26
C PRO A 252 31.40 14.59 4.12
N ALA A 253 32.46 13.85 4.45
CA ALA A 253 33.41 13.33 3.47
C ALA A 253 32.83 12.23 2.55
N VAL A 254 31.81 11.51 3.00
CA VAL A 254 31.15 10.44 2.23
C VAL A 254 30.14 11.01 1.22
N ALA A 255 29.41 12.07 1.60
CA ALA A 255 28.47 12.77 0.74
C ALA A 255 29.17 13.44 -0.47
N ALA A 256 30.34 14.06 -0.24
CA ALA A 256 31.11 14.73 -1.29
C ALA A 256 31.65 13.76 -2.37
N ARG A 257 32.00 12.53 -1.98
CA ARG A 257 32.52 11.51 -2.91
C ARG A 257 31.44 10.95 -3.86
N ARG A 258 30.17 10.97 -3.46
CA ARG A 258 29.05 10.46 -4.28
C ARG A 258 28.48 11.51 -5.23
N ALA A 259 28.47 12.79 -4.84
CA ALA A 259 28.09 13.88 -5.74
C ALA A 259 28.98 13.97 -6.99
N ALA A 260 30.24 13.53 -6.88
CA ALA A 260 31.18 13.45 -8.00
C ALA A 260 30.94 12.25 -8.95
N ALA A 261 30.06 11.31 -8.60
CA ALA A 261 29.80 10.08 -9.36
C ALA A 261 28.42 10.05 -10.07
N VAL A 262 27.61 11.11 -9.93
CA VAL A 262 26.31 11.23 -10.59
C VAL A 262 26.53 11.70 -12.05
N PRO A 263 26.09 10.96 -13.07
CA PRO A 263 26.17 11.43 -14.46
C PRO A 263 25.26 12.66 -14.65
N PRO A 264 25.59 13.54 -15.63
CA PRO A 264 24.87 14.80 -15.81
C PRO A 264 23.37 14.58 -16.05
N PRO A 265 22.51 15.53 -15.64
CA PRO A 265 21.08 15.43 -15.86
C PRO A 265 20.79 15.28 -17.35
N LEU A 266 19.78 14.47 -17.67
CA LEU A 266 19.30 14.31 -19.04
C LEU A 266 18.90 15.67 -19.62
N PRO A 267 19.09 15.89 -20.94
CA PRO A 267 18.72 17.14 -21.60
C PRO A 267 17.25 17.44 -21.31
N LYS A 268 16.97 18.71 -20.98
CA LYS A 268 15.60 19.19 -20.91
C LYS A 268 15.08 19.27 -22.34
N ASP A 269 14.11 18.43 -22.69
CA ASP A 269 13.26 18.71 -23.85
C ASP A 269 12.33 19.86 -23.43
N ASP A 270 12.55 21.03 -24.02
CA ASP A 270 11.89 22.30 -23.67
C ASP A 270 10.40 22.39 -24.10
N ASP A 271 9.70 21.27 -24.31
CA ASP A 271 8.39 21.26 -24.98
C ASP A 271 7.19 20.73 -24.16
N ASP A 272 7.28 20.64 -22.82
CA ASP A 272 6.15 20.14 -22.01
C ASP A 272 5.68 21.07 -20.87
N TYR A 273 6.07 22.36 -20.88
CA TYR A 273 5.62 23.34 -19.88
C TYR A 273 4.34 24.12 -20.27
N HIS A 274 3.77 23.88 -21.45
CA HIS A 274 2.62 24.66 -21.96
C HIS A 274 1.29 23.90 -22.05
N ARG A 275 1.14 22.75 -21.40
CA ARG A 275 -0.11 21.95 -21.47
C ARG A 275 -0.85 21.77 -20.16
N PHE A 276 -0.84 22.79 -19.28
CA PHE A 276 -1.66 22.79 -18.06
C PHE A 276 -2.47 24.07 -17.81
N ASP A 277 -2.45 25.05 -18.73
CA ASP A 277 -3.24 26.29 -18.59
C ASP A 277 -4.60 26.27 -19.34
N ASP A 278 -4.88 25.28 -20.19
CA ASP A 278 -6.13 25.23 -20.99
C ASP A 278 -7.27 24.39 -20.38
N LEU A 279 -7.23 24.11 -19.08
CA LEU A 279 -8.34 23.43 -18.36
C LEU A 279 -8.94 24.27 -17.23
N ARG A 280 -8.89 25.59 -17.36
CA ARG A 280 -9.76 26.53 -16.63
C ARG A 280 -10.58 27.36 -17.60
N MET A 281 -11.67 26.78 -18.09
CA MET A 281 -12.97 27.45 -18.34
C MET A 281 -14.07 26.42 -18.24
#